data_AF-A0A817N2W0-F1
#
_entry.id   AF-A0A817N2W0-F1
#
_cell.length_a   1.000
_cell.length_b   1.000
_cell.length_c   1.000
_cell.angle_alpha   90.00
_cell.angle_beta   90.00
_cell.angle_gamma   90.00
#
_symmetry.space_group_name_H-M   'P 1'
#
loop_
_entity.id
_entity.type
_entity.pdbx_description
1 polymer ?
#
loop_
_entity_poly.entity_id
_entity_poly.type
_entity_poly.pdbx_seq_one_letter_code
_entity_poly.pdbx_strand_id
1 'polypeptide(L)'
;MAGGRCGNVALLNVFKRRQIYAFFTMIVFVCWYFEGIIINRTKINYIQKKQQFIDSKYHRKCLKVQLHSGQQKSCIGPVTSEIAKSTIAIRKKNNCENLLVSRASQFWSDSFEMNSKIFKHSGCYRETSYPFISGDTFRAMADHVYDETTLITDWSKKVQQISDGDIVFLKTDYLCDFFSLFTSISGRFILVTHNGDSSAPGRFKIFLWSDKLLGWFASNPDFEHPKLYPIPIGLANTYVSHGNMTIFMDA
;
A
#
# COMPACT_ATOMS: atom_id res chain seq x y z
N MET A 1 -0.43 -57.22 14.02
CA MET A 1 -0.89 -56.99 12.63
C MET A 1 -0.67 -55.53 12.32
N ALA A 2 0.35 -55.25 11.51
CA ALA A 2 0.72 -53.91 11.09
C ALA A 2 0.41 -53.76 9.59
N GLY A 3 -0.22 -52.65 9.23
CA GLY A 3 -0.57 -52.24 7.87
C GLY A 3 -1.57 -51.10 8.03
N GLY A 4 -1.34 -49.85 7.64
CA GLY A 4 -0.49 -49.34 6.58
C GLY A 4 -1.40 -48.39 5.78
N ARG A 5 -1.15 -47.08 5.83
CA ARG A 5 -1.67 -46.09 4.87
C ARG A 5 -0.73 -44.88 4.85
N CYS A 6 0.36 -45.01 4.10
CA CYS A 6 1.02 -43.87 3.48
C CYS A 6 0.21 -43.49 2.25
N GLY A 7 -0.43 -42.33 2.27
CA GLY A 7 -1.11 -41.76 1.12
C GLY A 7 -1.39 -40.29 1.36
N ASN A 8 -0.94 -39.44 0.44
CA ASN A 8 -1.31 -38.03 0.25
C ASN A 8 -0.48 -36.92 0.94
N VAL A 9 0.85 -37.06 1.00
CA VAL A 9 1.74 -35.88 1.16
C VAL A 9 1.88 -35.07 -0.15
N ALA A 10 1.61 -35.69 -1.31
CA ALA A 10 1.76 -35.04 -2.62
C ALA A 10 0.59 -34.09 -3.00
N LEU A 11 -0.64 -34.38 -2.58
CA LEU A 11 -1.83 -33.59 -2.91
C LEU A 11 -1.90 -32.26 -2.13
N LEU A 12 -1.43 -32.25 -0.88
CA LEU A 12 -1.28 -31.04 -0.06
C LEU A 12 -0.31 -30.02 -0.69
N ASN A 13 0.68 -30.47 -1.46
CA ASN A 13 1.65 -29.60 -2.11
C ASN A 13 1.13 -28.94 -3.40
N VAL A 14 0.10 -29.50 -4.05
CA VAL A 14 -0.51 -28.91 -5.26
C VAL A 14 -1.54 -27.84 -4.90
N PHE A 15 -2.28 -28.02 -3.81
CA PHE A 15 -3.23 -27.01 -3.30
C PHE A 15 -2.55 -25.78 -2.70
N LYS A 16 -1.43 -25.96 -1.98
CA LYS A 16 -0.60 -24.84 -1.48
C LYS A 16 -0.09 -23.94 -2.61
N ARG A 17 0.20 -24.48 -3.80
CA ARG A 17 0.66 -23.68 -4.95
C ARG A 17 -0.43 -22.78 -5.51
N ARG A 18 -1.69 -23.21 -5.56
CA ARG A 18 -2.80 -22.44 -6.19
C ARG A 18 -3.25 -21.20 -5.40
N GLN A 19 -3.18 -21.24 -4.07
CA GLN A 19 -3.53 -20.09 -3.21
C GLN A 19 -2.43 -19.01 -3.17
N ILE A 20 -1.16 -19.43 -3.25
CA ILE A 20 -0.01 -18.53 -3.45
C ILE A 20 -0.18 -17.74 -4.76
N TYR A 21 -0.73 -18.34 -5.82
CA TYR A 21 -1.01 -17.63 -7.07
C TYR A 21 -2.10 -16.55 -6.96
N ALA A 22 -3.09 -16.68 -6.06
CA ALA A 22 -4.15 -15.68 -5.91
C ALA A 22 -3.65 -14.42 -5.20
N PHE A 23 -2.81 -14.60 -4.18
CA PHE A 23 -2.11 -13.51 -3.51
C PHE A 23 -0.98 -12.94 -4.38
N PHE A 24 -0.30 -13.80 -5.17
CA PHE A 24 0.61 -13.39 -6.24
C PHE A 24 -0.13 -12.55 -7.27
N THR A 25 -1.35 -12.90 -7.70
CA THR A 25 -2.10 -12.05 -8.61
C THR A 25 -2.51 -10.76 -7.95
N MET A 26 -2.77 -10.68 -6.63
CA MET A 26 -3.08 -9.40 -5.99
C MET A 26 -1.85 -8.48 -5.93
N ILE A 27 -0.69 -9.01 -5.55
CA ILE A 27 0.58 -8.26 -5.51
C ILE A 27 1.10 -7.98 -6.93
N VAL A 28 1.01 -8.92 -7.85
CA VAL A 28 1.37 -8.75 -9.26
C VAL A 28 0.37 -7.84 -9.95
N PHE A 29 -0.92 -7.79 -9.61
CA PHE A 29 -1.82 -6.75 -10.12
C PHE A 29 -1.39 -5.38 -9.61
N VAL A 30 -1.04 -5.27 -8.33
CA VAL A 30 -0.48 -4.03 -7.77
C VAL A 30 0.80 -3.65 -8.52
N CYS A 31 1.75 -4.57 -8.69
CA CYS A 31 3.00 -4.35 -9.42
C CYS A 31 2.79 -4.09 -10.93
N TRP A 32 1.86 -4.76 -11.60
CA TRP A 32 1.55 -4.62 -13.03
C TRP A 32 0.74 -3.35 -13.30
N TYR A 33 -0.13 -2.94 -12.37
CA TYR A 33 -0.73 -1.61 -12.36
C TYR A 33 0.35 -0.52 -12.23
N PHE A 34 1.40 -0.77 -11.43
CA PHE A 34 2.58 0.10 -11.37
C PHE A 34 3.47 0.01 -12.62
N GLU A 35 3.59 -1.13 -13.31
CA GLU A 35 4.28 -1.22 -14.60
C GLU A 35 3.51 -0.54 -15.75
N GLY A 36 2.18 -0.55 -15.72
CA GLY A 36 1.34 0.30 -16.58
C GLY A 36 1.62 1.80 -16.38
N ILE A 37 1.96 2.20 -15.15
CA ILE A 37 2.46 3.54 -14.83
C ILE A 37 3.89 3.75 -15.35
N ILE A 38 4.74 2.72 -15.44
CA ILE A 38 6.06 2.77 -16.09
C ILE A 38 5.95 2.99 -17.61
N ILE A 39 4.96 2.40 -18.29
CA ILE A 39 4.68 2.70 -19.71
C ILE A 39 4.27 4.19 -19.86
N ASN A 40 3.58 4.73 -18.86
CA ASN A 40 3.29 6.16 -18.77
C ASN A 40 4.55 7.01 -18.47
N ARG A 41 5.58 6.46 -17.79
CA ARG A 41 6.90 7.12 -17.62
C ARG A 41 7.61 7.35 -18.95
N THR A 42 7.56 6.42 -19.91
CA THR A 42 8.11 6.65 -21.26
C THR A 42 7.42 7.82 -21.96
N LYS A 43 6.09 7.94 -21.80
CA LYS A 43 5.29 9.02 -22.39
C LYS A 43 5.57 10.36 -21.70
N ILE A 44 5.68 10.38 -20.38
CA ILE A 44 6.03 11.57 -19.59
C ILE A 44 7.47 12.03 -19.88
N ASN A 45 8.45 11.11 -19.91
CA ASN A 45 9.84 11.43 -20.25
C ASN A 45 9.96 11.96 -21.70
N TYR A 46 9.17 11.42 -22.62
CA TYR A 46 9.07 11.92 -23.99
C TYR A 46 8.49 13.34 -24.04
N ILE A 47 7.40 13.59 -23.30
CA ILE A 47 6.77 14.93 -23.19
C ILE A 47 7.75 15.93 -22.55
N GLN A 48 8.49 15.54 -21.51
CA GLN A 48 9.49 16.38 -20.85
C GLN A 48 10.68 16.71 -21.76
N LYS A 49 11.22 15.72 -22.49
CA LYS A 49 12.27 15.96 -23.49
C LYS A 49 11.78 16.87 -24.62
N LYS A 50 10.53 16.70 -25.05
CA LYS A 50 9.90 17.57 -26.06
C LYS A 50 9.73 19.01 -25.55
N GLN A 51 9.35 19.19 -24.29
CA GLN A 51 9.22 20.51 -23.67
C GLN A 51 10.58 21.19 -23.50
N GLN A 52 11.60 20.49 -22.99
CA GLN A 52 12.97 21.01 -22.90
C GLN A 52 13.52 21.41 -24.27
N PHE A 53 13.21 20.65 -25.31
CA PHE A 53 13.57 21.00 -26.68
C PHE A 53 12.87 22.27 -27.16
N ILE A 54 11.56 22.42 -26.92
CA ILE A 54 10.79 23.64 -27.23
C ILE A 54 11.35 24.85 -26.49
N ASP A 55 11.62 24.72 -25.20
CA ASP A 55 12.17 25.80 -24.36
C ASP A 55 13.57 26.21 -24.82
N SER A 56 14.42 25.25 -25.21
CA SER A 56 15.75 25.54 -25.78
C SER A 56 15.66 26.30 -27.12
N LYS A 57 14.64 25.98 -27.94
CA LYS A 57 14.39 26.64 -29.22
C LYS A 57 13.84 28.05 -29.01
N TYR A 58 12.96 28.23 -28.01
CA TYR A 58 12.45 29.52 -27.58
C TYR A 58 13.56 30.41 -27.03
N HIS A 59 14.43 29.87 -26.18
CA HIS A 59 15.57 30.58 -25.61
C HIS A 59 16.54 31.08 -26.68
N ARG A 60 16.87 30.23 -27.68
CA ARG A 60 17.69 30.65 -28.83
C ARG A 60 17.00 31.73 -29.68
N LYS A 61 15.67 31.70 -29.80
CA LYS A 61 14.90 32.70 -30.54
C LYS A 61 14.88 34.04 -29.79
N CYS A 62 14.74 34.03 -28.46
CA CYS A 62 14.84 35.23 -27.62
C CYS A 62 16.24 35.86 -27.67
N LEU A 63 17.30 35.06 -27.61
CA LEU A 63 18.69 35.53 -27.75
C LEU A 63 18.95 36.19 -29.11
N LYS A 64 18.38 35.67 -30.20
CA LYS A 64 18.47 36.30 -31.53
C LYS A 64 17.73 37.63 -31.62
N VAL A 65 16.60 37.77 -30.93
CA VAL A 65 15.84 39.03 -30.90
C VAL A 65 16.57 40.10 -30.10
N GLN A 66 17.25 39.74 -29.01
CA GLN A 66 18.05 40.68 -28.20
C GLN A 66 19.29 41.21 -28.93
N LEU A 67 19.89 40.43 -29.83
CA LEU A 67 21.04 40.86 -30.64
C LEU A 67 20.69 41.90 -31.71
N HIS A 68 19.41 42.09 -32.04
CA HIS A 68 18.97 43.07 -33.06
C HIS A 68 18.28 44.31 -32.48
N SER A 69 17.83 44.29 -31.23
CA SER A 69 17.03 45.39 -30.66
C SER A 69 17.77 46.29 -29.67
N GLY A 70 19.00 45.95 -29.27
CA GLY A 70 19.83 46.80 -28.38
C GLY A 70 19.23 47.07 -26.99
N GLN A 71 18.11 46.44 -26.62
CA GLN A 71 17.44 46.63 -25.33
C GLN A 71 17.44 45.35 -24.50
N GLN A 72 18.14 45.37 -23.37
CA GLN A 72 18.03 44.36 -22.32
C GLN A 72 16.71 44.53 -21.56
N LYS A 73 15.70 43.73 -21.90
CA LYS A 73 14.58 43.47 -20.99
C LYS A 73 14.81 42.12 -20.29
N SER A 74 14.78 42.14 -18.96
CA SER A 74 14.86 40.94 -18.11
C SER A 74 13.69 40.02 -18.41
N CYS A 75 13.97 38.84 -18.97
CA CYS A 75 12.98 37.80 -19.25
C CYS A 75 12.91 36.74 -18.13
N ILE A 76 13.19 37.10 -16.88
CA ILE A 76 13.01 36.20 -15.73
C ILE A 76 11.56 36.33 -15.27
N GLY A 77 10.65 35.76 -16.05
CA GLY A 77 9.24 35.60 -15.68
C GLY A 77 8.99 34.38 -14.77
N PRO A 78 7.75 34.20 -14.27
CA PRO A 78 7.34 33.28 -13.19
C PRO A 78 7.58 31.77 -13.42
N VAL A 79 8.10 31.40 -14.59
CA VAL A 79 8.32 30.03 -15.07
C VAL A 79 9.29 29.23 -14.20
N THR A 80 10.27 29.87 -13.57
CA THR A 80 11.25 29.19 -12.70
C THR A 80 10.63 28.65 -11.40
N SER A 81 9.58 29.30 -10.90
CA SER A 81 8.91 28.90 -9.65
C SER A 81 7.98 27.68 -9.82
N GLU A 82 7.32 27.54 -10.97
CA GLU A 82 6.48 26.38 -11.29
C GLU A 82 7.31 25.13 -11.64
N ILE A 83 8.44 25.31 -12.33
CA ILE A 83 9.36 24.20 -12.62
C ILE A 83 9.97 23.64 -11.32
N ALA A 84 10.34 24.50 -10.37
CA ALA A 84 10.85 24.05 -9.07
C ALA A 84 9.78 23.28 -8.27
N LYS A 85 8.54 23.78 -8.24
CA LYS A 85 7.41 23.10 -7.57
C LYS A 85 7.09 21.74 -8.19
N SER A 86 7.06 21.66 -9.53
CA SER A 86 6.81 20.40 -10.23
C SER A 86 7.93 19.37 -10.04
N THR A 87 9.19 19.81 -9.99
CA THR A 87 10.35 18.92 -9.76
C THR A 87 10.33 18.31 -8.35
N ILE A 88 9.96 19.11 -7.33
CA ILE A 88 9.81 18.62 -5.95
C ILE A 88 8.67 17.61 -5.84
N ALA A 89 7.53 17.87 -6.50
CA ALA A 89 6.39 16.95 -6.53
C ALA A 89 6.73 15.60 -7.20
N ILE A 90 7.46 15.63 -8.32
CA ILE A 90 7.93 14.42 -9.03
C ILE A 90 8.89 13.61 -8.14
N ARG A 91 9.84 14.27 -7.47
CA ARG A 91 10.79 13.60 -6.58
C ARG A 91 10.11 12.96 -5.36
N LYS A 92 9.12 13.63 -4.77
CA LYS A 92 8.29 13.06 -3.69
C LYS A 92 7.51 11.82 -4.16
N LYS A 93 6.90 11.88 -5.34
CA LYS A 93 6.15 10.77 -5.93
C LYS A 93 7.03 9.53 -6.17
N ASN A 94 8.22 9.72 -6.75
CA ASN A 94 9.16 8.63 -7.01
C ASN A 94 9.65 7.94 -5.72
N ASN A 95 9.83 8.69 -4.63
CA ASN A 95 10.21 8.12 -3.34
C ASN A 95 9.09 7.27 -2.71
N CYS A 96 7.81 7.61 -2.91
CA CYS A 96 6.69 6.79 -2.44
C CYS A 96 6.58 5.47 -3.22
N GLU A 97 6.71 5.52 -4.54
CA GLU A 97 6.65 4.34 -5.40
C GLU A 97 7.78 3.35 -5.10
N ASN A 98 9.01 3.84 -4.92
CA ASN A 98 10.16 3.00 -4.58
C ASN A 98 10.02 2.32 -3.20
N LEU A 99 9.37 2.99 -2.23
CA LEU A 99 9.15 2.43 -0.90
C LEU A 99 8.10 1.29 -0.93
N LEU A 100 7.02 1.48 -1.69
CA LEU A 100 6.00 0.44 -1.90
C LEU A 100 6.58 -0.81 -2.58
N VAL A 101 7.37 -0.61 -3.63
CA VAL A 101 8.02 -1.71 -4.36
C VAL A 101 9.04 -2.44 -3.49
N SER A 102 9.86 -1.70 -2.72
CA SER A 102 10.83 -2.28 -1.79
C SER A 102 10.15 -3.15 -0.72
N ARG A 103 9.08 -2.66 -0.09
CA ARG A 103 8.29 -3.42 0.90
C ARG A 103 7.63 -4.65 0.28
N ALA A 104 7.08 -4.55 -0.93
CA ALA A 104 6.52 -5.70 -1.63
C ALA A 104 7.59 -6.78 -1.91
N SER A 105 8.82 -6.36 -2.26
CA SER A 105 9.96 -7.27 -2.48
C SER A 105 10.50 -7.89 -1.18
N GLN A 106 10.54 -7.12 -0.09
CA GLN A 106 10.91 -7.65 1.23
C GLN A 106 9.88 -8.69 1.70
N PHE A 107 8.59 -8.35 1.58
CA PHE A 107 7.49 -9.27 1.86
C PHE A 107 7.59 -10.57 1.05
N TRP A 108 7.98 -10.49 -0.22
CA TRP A 108 8.21 -11.67 -1.08
C TRP A 108 9.30 -12.59 -0.52
N SER A 109 10.44 -11.99 -0.14
CA SER A 109 11.58 -12.72 0.39
C SER A 109 11.22 -13.40 1.72
N ASP A 110 10.50 -12.68 2.58
CA ASP A 110 10.03 -13.19 3.87
C ASP A 110 8.95 -14.28 3.68
N SER A 111 8.06 -14.15 2.69
CA SER A 111 6.99 -15.12 2.41
C SER A 111 7.51 -16.46 1.90
N PHE A 112 8.68 -16.46 1.24
CA PHE A 112 9.37 -17.67 0.81
C PHE A 112 10.07 -18.37 1.99
N GLU A 113 10.59 -17.60 2.95
CA GLU A 113 11.03 -18.07 4.27
C GLU A 113 9.88 -18.04 5.28
N MET A 114 8.80 -18.77 4.98
CA MET A 114 7.51 -18.81 5.68
C MET A 114 7.60 -19.45 7.10
N ASN A 115 8.54 -18.98 7.89
CA ASN A 115 8.73 -19.23 9.30
C ASN A 115 8.05 -18.12 10.10
N SER A 116 7.78 -18.42 11.38
CA SER A 116 7.12 -17.61 12.42
C SER A 116 7.48 -16.12 12.56
N LYS A 117 8.37 -15.56 11.74
CA LYS A 117 8.81 -14.16 11.77
C LYS A 117 7.83 -13.17 11.14
N ILE A 118 7.01 -13.57 10.15
CA ILE A 118 6.08 -12.63 9.47
C ILE A 118 4.90 -12.29 10.37
N PHE A 119 4.39 -13.26 11.12
CA PHE A 119 3.19 -13.07 11.91
C PHE A 119 3.49 -12.47 13.28
N LYS A 120 3.83 -11.18 13.28
CA LYS A 120 4.20 -10.39 14.47
C LYS A 120 3.11 -10.41 15.55
N HIS A 121 1.87 -10.63 15.14
CA HIS A 121 0.69 -10.56 16.01
C HIS A 121 -0.07 -11.88 16.13
N SER A 122 0.55 -13.02 15.80
CA SER A 122 0.01 -14.34 16.13
C SER A 122 0.29 -14.66 17.60
N GLY A 123 -0.76 -14.66 18.41
CA GLY A 123 -0.73 -14.95 19.85
C GLY A 123 -2.07 -15.50 20.33
N CYS A 124 -2.15 -15.89 21.61
CA CYS A 124 -3.17 -16.75 22.23
C CYS A 124 -4.66 -16.33 22.12
N TYR A 125 -4.99 -15.24 21.44
CA TYR A 125 -6.38 -14.80 21.23
C TYR A 125 -6.77 -14.58 19.76
N ARG A 126 -5.80 -14.44 18.84
CA ARG A 126 -6.05 -14.14 17.42
C ARG A 126 -5.01 -14.83 16.53
N GLU A 127 -5.37 -16.01 16.05
CA GLU A 127 -4.54 -16.78 15.13
C GLU A 127 -4.76 -16.33 13.68
N THR A 128 -3.69 -16.36 12.89
CA THR A 128 -3.80 -16.11 11.45
C THR A 128 -4.54 -17.27 10.77
N SER A 129 -5.31 -16.99 9.71
CA SER A 129 -5.94 -18.02 8.90
C SER A 129 -5.06 -18.52 7.76
N TYR A 130 -3.78 -18.12 7.71
CA TYR A 130 -2.86 -18.52 6.65
C TYR A 130 -2.87 -20.04 6.41
N PRO A 131 -2.94 -20.53 5.15
CA PRO A 131 -2.76 -19.78 3.88
C PRO A 131 -4.02 -19.09 3.35
N PHE A 132 -5.14 -19.14 4.07
CA PHE A 132 -6.37 -18.49 3.64
C PHE A 132 -6.32 -16.98 3.90
N ILE A 133 -6.97 -16.23 3.03
CA ILE A 133 -7.18 -14.81 3.24
C ILE A 133 -8.32 -14.65 4.26
N SER A 134 -8.06 -13.91 5.32
CA SER A 134 -9.02 -13.45 6.32
C SER A 134 -8.53 -12.11 6.87
N GLY A 135 -9.34 -11.44 7.68
CA GLY A 135 -8.89 -10.24 8.35
C GLY A 135 -7.75 -10.50 9.33
N ASP A 136 -7.73 -11.64 10.02
CA ASP A 136 -6.62 -12.01 10.89
C ASP A 136 -5.34 -12.37 10.12
N THR A 137 -5.45 -12.81 8.87
CA THR A 137 -4.30 -12.91 7.96
C THR A 137 -3.71 -11.53 7.66
N PHE A 138 -4.54 -10.54 7.29
CA PHE A 138 -4.07 -9.17 7.09
C PHE A 138 -3.54 -8.52 8.37
N ARG A 139 -4.21 -8.75 9.50
CA ARG A 139 -3.81 -8.26 10.83
C ARG A 139 -2.42 -8.78 11.20
N ALA A 140 -2.17 -10.07 10.99
CA ALA A 140 -0.92 -10.69 11.39
C ALA A 140 0.27 -10.23 10.54
N MET A 141 0.02 -9.71 9.33
CA MET A 141 1.03 -9.12 8.44
C MET A 141 1.40 -7.66 8.78
N ALA A 142 0.61 -6.99 9.62
CA ALA A 142 0.81 -5.57 9.91
C ALA A 142 1.95 -5.32 10.90
N ASP A 143 2.57 -4.15 10.80
CA ASP A 143 3.56 -3.67 11.76
C ASP A 143 2.90 -3.10 13.02
N HIS A 144 1.72 -2.50 12.84
CA HIS A 144 0.90 -1.94 13.89
C HIS A 144 -0.54 -2.42 13.73
N VAL A 145 -1.18 -2.78 14.85
CA VAL A 145 -2.57 -3.22 14.89
C VAL A 145 -3.34 -2.30 15.83
N TYR A 146 -4.50 -1.84 15.36
CA TYR A 146 -5.49 -1.16 16.18
C TYR A 146 -6.88 -1.77 15.98
N ASP A 147 -7.33 -2.48 16.99
CA ASP A 147 -8.59 -3.21 17.05
C ASP A 147 -9.01 -3.40 18.52
N GLU A 148 -10.00 -4.24 18.79
CA GLU A 148 -10.47 -4.56 20.15
C GLU A 148 -9.41 -5.15 21.08
N THR A 149 -8.28 -5.61 20.55
CA THR A 149 -7.17 -6.15 21.36
C THR A 149 -6.19 -5.06 21.81
N THR A 150 -6.39 -3.82 21.37
CA THR A 150 -5.50 -2.69 21.68
C THR A 150 -6.24 -1.62 22.47
N LEU A 151 -5.79 -1.37 23.70
CA LEU A 151 -6.32 -0.27 24.52
C LEU A 151 -5.97 1.08 23.89
N ILE A 152 -6.87 2.06 24.01
CA ILE A 152 -6.65 3.42 23.48
C ILE A 152 -5.38 4.07 24.06
N THR A 153 -5.04 3.78 25.32
CA THR A 153 -3.83 4.28 25.99
C THR A 153 -2.55 3.70 25.41
N ASP A 154 -2.61 2.48 24.88
CA ASP A 154 -1.47 1.85 24.20
C ASP A 154 -1.39 2.33 22.76
N TRP A 155 -2.54 2.49 22.11
CA TRP A 155 -2.62 3.03 20.76
C TRP A 155 -2.02 4.43 20.67
N SER A 156 -2.30 5.32 21.64
CA SER A 156 -1.74 6.68 21.67
C SER A 156 -0.22 6.75 21.78
N LYS A 157 0.42 5.66 22.27
CA LYS A 157 1.89 5.51 22.26
C LYS A 157 2.37 4.89 20.95
N LYS A 158 1.70 3.83 20.47
CA LYS A 158 2.06 3.13 19.22
C LYS A 158 1.97 4.06 17.99
N VAL A 159 0.98 4.94 17.94
CA VAL A 159 0.77 5.86 16.81
C VAL A 159 1.99 6.77 16.55
N GLN A 160 2.76 7.08 17.60
CA GLN A 160 3.98 7.91 17.51
C GLN A 160 5.19 7.12 16.99
N GLN A 161 5.10 5.78 16.99
CA GLN A 161 6.16 4.86 16.55
C GLN A 161 6.00 4.44 15.08
N ILE A 162 4.90 4.84 14.43
CA ILE A 162 4.65 4.56 13.01
C ILE A 162 5.74 5.22 12.18
N SER A 163 6.50 4.38 11.48
CA SER A 163 7.62 4.75 10.62
C SER A 163 7.26 4.70 9.14
N ASP A 164 8.13 5.27 8.31
CA ASP A 164 7.93 5.27 6.86
C ASP A 164 7.84 3.84 6.28
N GLY A 165 6.72 3.57 5.61
CA GLY A 165 6.42 2.31 4.96
C GLY A 165 5.74 1.28 5.86
N ASP A 166 5.48 1.60 7.13
CA ASP A 166 4.79 0.69 8.03
C ASP A 166 3.36 0.39 7.56
N ILE A 167 2.94 -0.85 7.80
CA ILE A 167 1.57 -1.31 7.58
C ILE A 167 0.80 -1.19 8.88
N VAL A 168 -0.28 -0.43 8.86
CA VAL A 168 -1.21 -0.29 9.97
C VAL A 168 -2.49 -1.03 9.65
N PHE A 169 -2.78 -2.08 10.41
CA PHE A 169 -4.07 -2.73 10.39
C PHE A 169 -5.02 -2.00 11.36
N LEU A 170 -6.22 -1.72 10.88
CA LEU A 170 -7.25 -0.99 11.63
C LEU A 170 -8.59 -1.69 11.47
N LYS A 171 -9.23 -2.09 12.57
CA LYS A 171 -10.63 -2.47 12.51
C LYS A 171 -11.50 -1.24 12.27
N THR A 172 -12.47 -1.35 11.36
CA THR A 172 -13.28 -0.20 10.89
C THR A 172 -14.00 0.55 12.02
N ASP A 173 -14.36 -0.14 13.09
CA ASP A 173 -15.03 0.44 14.26
C ASP A 173 -14.19 1.54 14.94
N TYR A 174 -12.87 1.46 14.80
CA TYR A 174 -11.90 2.36 15.44
C TYR A 174 -11.41 3.49 14.52
N LEU A 175 -12.03 3.69 13.34
CA LEU A 175 -11.65 4.76 12.42
C LEU A 175 -11.72 6.15 13.05
N CYS A 176 -12.71 6.40 13.91
CA CYS A 176 -12.85 7.69 14.59
C CYS A 176 -11.66 7.98 15.50
N ASP A 177 -11.33 7.02 16.38
CA ASP A 177 -10.24 7.15 17.33
C ASP A 177 -8.89 7.22 16.62
N PHE A 178 -8.69 6.39 15.60
CA PHE A 178 -7.49 6.41 14.77
C PHE A 178 -7.24 7.79 14.17
N PHE A 179 -8.25 8.36 13.48
CA PHE A 179 -8.08 9.64 12.80
C PHE A 179 -8.06 10.85 13.74
N SER A 180 -8.56 10.71 14.98
CA SER A 180 -8.39 11.73 16.03
C SER A 180 -6.91 11.96 16.39
N LEU A 181 -6.07 10.95 16.22
CA LEU A 181 -4.63 10.98 16.51
C LEU A 181 -3.77 11.09 15.25
N PHE A 182 -4.37 11.33 14.08
CA PHE A 182 -3.67 11.34 12.79
C PHE A 182 -2.54 12.38 12.72
N THR A 183 -2.67 13.49 13.44
CA THR A 183 -1.64 14.53 13.52
C THR A 183 -0.37 14.03 14.21
N SER A 184 -0.49 13.11 15.18
CA SER A 184 0.60 12.52 15.94
C SER A 184 1.43 11.48 15.15
N ILE A 185 0.92 11.01 14.01
CA ILE A 185 1.65 10.09 13.13
C ILE A 185 2.78 10.85 12.42
N SER A 186 4.04 10.49 12.65
CA SER A 186 5.18 11.14 12.01
C SER A 186 5.52 10.51 10.65
N GLY A 187 5.48 9.17 10.56
CA GLY A 187 5.80 8.41 9.35
C GLY A 187 4.69 8.40 8.29
N ARG A 188 5.08 8.04 7.07
CA ARG A 188 4.18 7.74 5.96
C ARG A 188 3.86 6.25 5.97
N PHE A 189 2.59 5.86 5.88
CA PHE A 189 2.18 4.48 6.16
C PHE A 189 1.16 3.96 5.15
N ILE A 190 0.98 2.65 5.16
CA ILE A 190 -0.09 1.95 4.43
C ILE A 190 -1.17 1.59 5.44
N LEU A 191 -2.42 1.93 5.17
CA LEU A 191 -3.56 1.59 6.01
C LEU A 191 -4.29 0.37 5.44
N VAL A 192 -4.63 -0.58 6.29
CA VAL A 192 -5.46 -1.75 5.96
C VAL A 192 -6.67 -1.76 6.88
N THR A 193 -7.86 -1.60 6.34
CA THR A 193 -9.11 -1.64 7.10
C THR A 193 -9.91 -2.90 6.80
N HIS A 194 -10.21 -3.66 7.86
CA HIS A 194 -10.92 -4.94 7.80
C HIS A 194 -11.69 -5.19 9.10
N ASN A 195 -12.23 -6.40 9.27
CA ASN A 195 -12.78 -6.94 10.52
C ASN A 195 -13.96 -6.17 11.10
N GLY A 196 -14.69 -5.44 10.25
CA GLY A 196 -15.99 -4.88 10.58
C GLY A 196 -16.81 -4.65 9.32
N ASP A 197 -18.09 -4.39 9.52
CA ASP A 197 -19.07 -4.26 8.43
C ASP A 197 -19.11 -2.84 7.84
N SER A 198 -18.54 -1.87 8.56
CA SER A 198 -18.52 -0.48 8.14
C SER A 198 -17.68 -0.28 6.87
N SER A 199 -18.16 0.58 5.99
CA SER A 199 -17.39 0.99 4.83
C SER A 199 -16.22 1.90 5.21
N ALA A 200 -15.19 1.91 4.36
CA ALA A 200 -14.04 2.80 4.49
C ALA A 200 -13.68 3.38 3.11
N PRO A 201 -13.40 4.68 2.99
CA PRO A 201 -13.10 5.64 4.04
C PRO A 201 -14.33 6.30 4.66
N GLY A 202 -15.52 6.22 4.06
CA GLY A 202 -16.72 6.92 4.53
C GLY A 202 -16.48 8.41 4.81
N ARG A 203 -16.81 8.87 6.02
CA ARG A 203 -16.59 10.27 6.45
C ARG A 203 -15.11 10.68 6.54
N PHE A 204 -14.19 9.72 6.53
CA PHE A 204 -12.74 9.95 6.65
C PHE A 204 -12.03 10.10 5.30
N LYS A 205 -12.79 10.20 4.20
CA LYS A 205 -12.24 10.34 2.83
C LYS A 205 -11.27 11.51 2.65
N ILE A 206 -11.35 12.55 3.48
CA ILE A 206 -10.42 13.70 3.43
C ILE A 206 -8.96 13.28 3.65
N PHE A 207 -8.71 12.21 4.41
CA PHE A 207 -7.35 11.72 4.70
C PHE A 207 -6.68 11.05 3.50
N LEU A 208 -7.44 10.68 2.45
CA LEU A 208 -6.89 10.15 1.21
C LEU A 208 -5.95 11.11 0.49
N TRP A 209 -6.12 12.42 0.72
CA TRP A 209 -5.24 13.45 0.18
C TRP A 209 -3.97 13.72 0.99
N SER A 210 -3.81 13.07 2.15
CA SER A 210 -2.62 13.25 2.97
C SER A 210 -1.39 12.59 2.34
N ASP A 211 -0.25 13.28 2.37
CA ASP A 211 1.06 12.71 2.01
C ASP A 211 1.54 11.62 2.99
N LYS A 212 0.98 11.58 4.21
CA LYS A 212 1.26 10.52 5.20
C LYS A 212 0.65 9.18 4.79
N LEU A 213 -0.46 9.19 4.05
CA LEU A 213 -1.10 7.97 3.59
C LEU A 213 -0.53 7.57 2.23
N LEU A 214 0.22 6.46 2.19
CA LEU A 214 0.79 5.92 0.96
C LEU A 214 -0.24 5.13 0.16
N GLY A 215 -1.12 4.41 0.87
CA GLY A 215 -2.22 3.63 0.31
C GLY A 215 -3.17 3.18 1.42
N TRP A 216 -4.42 2.93 1.06
CA TRP A 216 -5.49 2.46 1.93
C TRP A 216 -6.16 1.26 1.27
N PHE A 217 -5.99 0.09 1.86
CA PHE A 217 -6.60 -1.16 1.44
C PHE A 217 -7.83 -1.42 2.31
N ALA A 218 -9.02 -1.47 1.73
CA ALA A 218 -10.28 -1.60 2.47
C ALA A 218 -11.09 -2.81 1.98
N SER A 219 -11.65 -3.58 2.90
CA SER A 219 -12.55 -4.71 2.57
C SER A 219 -13.90 -4.27 2.03
N ASN A 220 -14.36 -3.08 2.42
CA ASN A 220 -15.63 -2.49 2.00
C ASN A 220 -15.42 -1.04 1.53
N PRO A 221 -14.74 -0.81 0.38
CA PRO A 221 -14.49 0.53 -0.10
C PRO A 221 -15.74 1.20 -0.63
N ASP A 222 -16.00 2.44 -0.21
CA ASP A 222 -17.19 3.23 -0.60
C ASP A 222 -16.84 4.52 -1.38
N PHE A 223 -15.60 4.62 -1.87
CA PHE A 223 -15.12 5.79 -2.58
C PHE A 223 -14.16 5.40 -3.71
N GLU A 224 -14.00 6.25 -4.72
CA GLU A 224 -13.00 6.05 -5.77
C GLU A 224 -11.84 7.03 -5.57
N HIS A 225 -10.64 6.51 -5.41
CA HIS A 225 -9.45 7.33 -5.20
C HIS A 225 -8.17 6.58 -5.58
N PRO A 226 -7.14 7.23 -6.16
CA PRO A 226 -5.89 6.56 -6.56
C PRO A 226 -5.07 5.92 -5.43
N LYS A 227 -5.44 6.16 -4.17
CA LYS A 227 -4.81 5.57 -2.98
C LYS A 227 -5.74 4.59 -2.25
N LEU A 228 -6.97 4.40 -2.70
CA LEU A 228 -7.92 3.52 -2.07
C LEU A 228 -8.08 2.27 -2.93
N TYR A 229 -7.84 1.11 -2.33
CA TYR A 229 -7.76 -0.17 -3.02
C TYR A 229 -8.73 -1.15 -2.35
N PRO A 230 -9.60 -1.83 -3.13
CA PRO A 230 -10.39 -2.94 -2.59
C PRO A 230 -9.48 -4.11 -2.21
N ILE A 231 -9.78 -4.76 -1.10
CA ILE A 231 -9.24 -6.08 -0.74
C ILE A 231 -10.38 -7.06 -0.47
N PRO A 232 -10.18 -8.36 -0.69
CA PRO A 232 -11.21 -9.36 -0.40
C PRO A 232 -11.51 -9.42 1.11
N ILE A 233 -12.78 -9.64 1.46
CA ILE A 233 -13.20 -9.92 2.84
C ILE A 233 -12.65 -11.25 3.38
N GLY A 234 -12.41 -12.21 2.48
CA GLY A 234 -11.85 -13.51 2.82
C GLY A 234 -12.79 -14.40 3.65
N LEU A 235 -12.19 -15.38 4.34
CA LEU A 235 -12.86 -16.22 5.31
C LEU A 235 -13.07 -15.47 6.62
N ALA A 236 -14.06 -15.92 7.39
CA ALA A 236 -14.24 -15.48 8.76
C ALA A 236 -13.02 -15.86 9.61
N ASN A 237 -12.69 -15.00 10.57
CA ASN A 237 -11.55 -15.20 11.46
C ASN A 237 -11.76 -16.42 12.37
N THR A 238 -10.69 -17.09 12.77
CA THR A 238 -10.75 -18.39 13.47
C THR A 238 -11.39 -18.33 14.86
N TYR A 239 -11.40 -17.15 15.49
CA TYR A 239 -12.00 -16.97 16.82
C TYR A 239 -13.53 -16.89 16.80
N VAL A 240 -14.17 -16.75 15.63
CA VAL A 240 -15.63 -16.83 15.51
C VAL A 240 -16.07 -18.24 15.13
N SER A 241 -17.26 -18.65 15.58
CA SER A 241 -17.78 -20.02 15.41
C SER A 241 -17.84 -20.52 13.97
N HIS A 242 -18.01 -19.61 13.01
CA HIS A 242 -18.08 -19.90 11.58
C HIS A 242 -16.75 -19.68 10.84
N GLY A 243 -15.65 -19.40 11.56
CA GLY A 243 -14.30 -19.28 11.02
C GLY A 243 -13.49 -20.58 11.05
N ASN A 244 -14.16 -21.74 11.12
CA ASN A 244 -13.49 -23.03 11.21
C ASN A 244 -12.79 -23.39 9.89
N MET A 245 -11.47 -23.29 9.88
CA MET A 245 -10.64 -23.58 8.71
C MET A 245 -10.58 -25.06 8.34
N THR A 246 -10.83 -25.99 9.29
CA THR A 246 -10.71 -27.43 9.00
C THR A 246 -11.66 -27.86 7.89
N ILE A 247 -12.84 -27.22 7.81
CA ILE A 247 -13.84 -27.44 6.77
C ILE A 247 -13.26 -27.24 5.36
N PHE A 248 -12.31 -26.32 5.20
CA PHE A 248 -11.68 -26.02 3.91
C PHE A 248 -10.40 -26.82 3.65
N MET A 249 -9.81 -27.44 4.67
CA MET A 249 -8.61 -28.26 4.52
C MET A 249 -8.92 -29.70 4.10
N ASP A 250 -10.12 -30.19 4.43
CA ASP A 250 -10.55 -31.57 4.17
C ASP A 250 -11.29 -31.77 2.81
N ALA A 251 -11.50 -30.68 2.06
CA ALA A 251 -12.20 -30.66 0.75
C ALA A 251 -11.23 -30.78 -0.43
#